data_AF-A0A0J8AFF9-F1
#
_entry.id   AF-A0A0J8AFF9-F1
#
_cell.length_a   1.000
_cell.length_b   1.000
_cell.length_c   1.000
_cell.angle_alpha   90.00
_cell.angle_beta   90.00
_cell.angle_gamma   90.00
#
_symmetry.space_group_name_H-M   'P 1'
#
loop_
_entity.id
_entity.type
_entity.pdbx_description
1 polymer ?
#
loop_
_entity_poly.entity_id
_entity_poly.type
_entity_poly.pdbx_seq_one_letter_code
_entity_poly.pdbx_strand_id
1 'polypeptide(L)'
;MLATAVPAHVPTDRVVDFDIFNPPGIETDYFAAWTALLDGPGLVWTTANGGHWIGARGDVVRQLWADADRLSSECLAVTPGLGEVMSSFRSSPTAPHTRPFARQ
;
A
#
# COMPACT_ATOMS: atom_id res chain seq x y z
N MET A 1 6.18 3.13 -15.88
CA MET A 1 5.25 2.87 -14.77
C MET A 1 4.05 3.78 -14.94
N LEU A 2 2.82 3.30 -14.76
CA LEU A 2 1.61 4.09 -15.04
C LEU A 2 1.33 5.05 -13.87
N ALA A 3 1.39 6.36 -14.15
CA ALA A 3 1.00 7.41 -13.22
C ALA A 3 -0.50 7.75 -13.42
N THR A 4 -1.24 7.88 -12.32
CA THR A 4 -2.67 8.23 -12.33
C THR A 4 -2.91 9.66 -11.86
N ALA A 5 -3.96 10.32 -12.37
CA ALA A 5 -4.38 11.64 -11.89
C ALA A 5 -4.76 11.60 -10.40
N VAL A 6 -4.44 12.67 -9.66
CA VAL A 6 -4.77 12.79 -8.24
C VAL A 6 -6.29 12.91 -8.06
N PRO A 7 -6.95 12.03 -7.28
CA PRO A 7 -8.37 12.13 -7.00
C PRO A 7 -8.73 13.41 -6.22
N ALA A 8 -9.92 13.97 -6.47
CA ALA A 8 -10.36 15.22 -5.83
C ALA A 8 -10.43 15.21 -4.29
N HIS A 9 -10.55 14.03 -3.67
CA HIS A 9 -10.59 13.90 -2.21
C HIS A 9 -9.19 13.85 -1.56
N VAL A 10 -8.12 13.85 -2.35
CA VAL A 10 -6.74 13.81 -1.86
C VAL A 10 -6.24 15.25 -1.68
N PRO A 11 -5.91 15.68 -0.46
CA PRO A 11 -5.33 17.01 -0.24
C PRO A 11 -3.98 17.17 -0.95
N THR A 12 -3.70 18.35 -1.51
CA THR A 12 -2.50 18.58 -2.31
C THR A 12 -1.20 18.47 -1.51
N ASP A 13 -1.23 18.78 -0.21
CA ASP A 13 -0.10 18.63 0.72
C ASP A 13 0.24 17.17 1.05
N ARG A 14 -0.59 16.22 0.58
CA ARG A 14 -0.41 14.78 0.80
C ARG A 14 0.19 14.07 -0.41
N VAL A 15 0.31 14.74 -1.55
CA VAL A 15 0.79 14.14 -2.79
C VAL A 15 2.31 14.08 -2.78
N VAL A 16 2.88 12.89 -2.97
CA VAL A 16 4.33 12.64 -3.02
C VAL A 16 4.72 11.91 -4.29
N ASP A 17 5.93 12.15 -4.77
CA ASP A 17 6.56 11.37 -5.83
C ASP A 17 7.37 10.23 -5.20
N PHE A 18 6.69 9.12 -4.90
CA PHE A 18 7.29 7.97 -4.24
C PHE A 18 6.83 6.66 -4.91
N ASP A 19 7.74 5.98 -5.60
CA ASP A 19 7.51 4.65 -6.16
C ASP A 19 8.00 3.58 -5.18
N ILE A 20 7.09 2.78 -4.64
CA ILE A 20 7.43 1.75 -3.64
C ILE A 20 8.33 0.63 -4.19
N PHE A 21 8.40 0.44 -5.51
CA PHE A 21 9.26 -0.58 -6.14
C PHE A 21 10.66 -0.06 -6.44
N ASN A 22 10.81 1.25 -6.60
CA ASN A 22 12.09 1.89 -6.87
C ASN A 22 12.18 3.28 -6.22
N PRO A 23 12.11 3.38 -4.87
CA PRO A 23 12.18 4.67 -4.23
C PRO A 23 13.59 5.26 -4.36
N PRO A 24 13.74 6.60 -4.35
CA PRO A 24 15.03 7.24 -4.48
C PRO A 24 16.04 6.72 -3.44
N GLY A 25 17.21 6.25 -3.89
CA GLY A 25 18.27 5.74 -3.01
C GLY A 25 18.13 4.27 -2.58
N ILE A 26 17.10 3.54 -3.05
CA ILE A 26 16.83 2.15 -2.66
C ILE A 26 18.00 1.19 -2.89
N GLU A 27 18.79 1.40 -3.95
CA GLU A 27 19.95 0.56 -4.28
C GLU A 27 21.10 0.72 -3.27
N THR A 28 21.13 1.83 -2.53
CA THR A 28 22.18 2.14 -1.55
C THR A 28 21.73 1.79 -0.14
N ASP A 29 20.55 2.23 0.27
CA ASP A 29 20.01 1.99 1.60
C ASP A 29 18.48 1.94 1.57
N TYR A 30 17.96 0.73 1.75
CA TYR A 30 16.52 0.48 1.79
C TYR A 30 15.82 1.25 2.92
N PHE A 31 16.40 1.26 4.12
CA PHE A 31 15.75 1.91 5.25
C PHE A 31 15.79 3.42 5.08
N ALA A 32 16.92 4.00 4.66
CA ALA A 32 17.01 5.43 4.41
C ALA A 32 16.01 5.90 3.33
N ALA A 33 15.86 5.13 2.25
CA ALA A 33 14.90 5.42 1.19
C ALA A 33 13.46 5.49 1.71
N TRP A 34 13.07 4.56 2.60
CA TRP A 34 11.73 4.54 3.19
C TRP A 34 11.54 5.58 4.32
N THR A 35 12.56 5.81 5.14
CA THR A 35 12.46 6.76 6.26
C THR A 35 12.44 8.22 5.79
N ALA A 36 12.81 8.51 4.54
CA ALA A 36 12.63 9.83 3.93
C ALA A 36 11.16 10.31 3.96
N LEU A 37 10.19 9.38 4.01
CA LEU A 37 8.77 9.73 4.15
C LEU A 37 8.41 10.25 5.55
N LEU A 38 9.24 10.03 6.58
CA LEU A 38 8.96 10.44 7.96
C LEU A 38 8.97 11.97 8.14
N ASP A 39 9.67 12.69 7.27
CA ASP A 39 9.75 14.16 7.29
C ASP A 39 8.42 14.82 6.91
N GLY A 40 7.50 14.07 6.29
CA GLY A 40 6.22 14.53 5.81
C GLY A 40 5.02 14.18 6.70
N PRO A 41 3.80 14.31 6.14
CA PRO A 41 2.57 13.86 6.79
C PRO A 41 2.57 12.35 7.02
N GLY A 42 1.93 11.87 8.10
CA GLY A 42 1.91 10.43 8.42
C GLY A 42 1.10 9.53 7.49
N LEU A 43 0.36 10.12 6.55
CA LEU A 43 -0.39 9.45 5.49
C LEU A 43 -0.23 10.27 4.23
N VAL A 44 0.25 9.67 3.14
CA VAL A 44 0.56 10.34 1.87
C VAL A 44 0.03 9.56 0.69
N TRP A 45 -0.21 10.23 -0.44
CA TRP A 45 -0.69 9.66 -1.68
C TRP A 45 0.40 9.72 -2.74
N THR A 46 0.74 8.59 -3.36
CA THR A 46 1.60 8.55 -4.55
C THR A 46 0.75 8.40 -5.79
N THR A 47 1.16 9.03 -6.90
CA THR A 47 0.56 8.81 -8.23
C THR A 47 1.14 7.58 -8.92
N ALA A 48 2.25 7.02 -8.41
CA ALA A 48 2.88 5.82 -8.95
C ALA A 48 2.01 4.57 -8.76
N ASN A 49 2.26 3.54 -9.57
CA ASN A 49 1.61 2.23 -9.46
C ASN A 49 0.07 2.30 -9.46
N GLY A 50 -0.51 3.15 -10.30
CA GLY A 50 -1.97 3.31 -10.38
C GLY A 50 -2.58 4.26 -9.34
N GLY A 51 -1.79 4.76 -8.40
CA GLY A 51 -2.22 5.70 -7.37
C GLY A 51 -2.72 5.03 -6.10
N HIS A 52 -2.09 5.30 -4.96
CA HIS A 52 -2.48 4.70 -3.67
C HIS A 52 -1.96 5.47 -2.46
N TRP A 53 -2.54 5.18 -1.29
CA TRP A 53 -2.10 5.70 0.00
C TRP A 53 -0.92 4.90 0.56
N ILE A 54 0.00 5.61 1.23
CA ILE A 54 1.13 5.06 1.97
C ILE A 54 1.06 5.57 3.41
N GLY A 55 1.04 4.65 4.38
CA GLY A 55 1.21 4.98 5.79
C GLY A 55 2.68 5.29 6.08
N ALA A 56 2.99 6.55 6.36
CA ALA A 56 4.34 7.06 6.49
C ALA A 56 4.80 7.25 7.96
N ARG A 57 3.97 6.91 8.95
CA ARG A 57 4.34 6.91 10.38
C ARG A 57 3.87 5.66 11.10
N GLY A 58 4.61 5.28 12.15
CA GLY A 58 4.38 4.02 12.85
C GLY A 58 3.00 3.90 13.52
N ASP A 59 2.48 4.99 14.07
CA ASP A 59 1.12 5.05 14.66
C ASP A 59 0.03 4.87 13.60
N VAL A 60 0.18 5.54 12.44
CA VAL A 60 -0.72 5.40 11.30
C VAL A 60 -0.68 3.97 10.73
N VAL A 61 0.51 3.42 10.51
CA VAL A 61 0.66 2.03 10.03
C VAL A 61 -0.02 1.05 11.00
N ARG A 62 0.22 1.21 12.31
CA ARG A 62 -0.39 0.35 13.32
C ARG A 62 -1.92 0.47 13.33
N GLN A 63 -2.46 1.68 13.20
CA GLN A 63 -3.90 1.89 13.17
C GLN A 63 -4.54 1.25 11.93
N LEU A 64 -3.97 1.48 10.75
CA LEU A 64 -4.49 0.93 9.50
C LEU A 64 -4.42 -0.60 9.47
N TRP A 65 -3.31 -1.21 9.92
CA TRP A 65 -3.20 -2.67 9.99
C TRP A 65 -4.15 -3.33 11.00
N ALA A 66 -4.60 -2.61 12.02
CA ALA A 66 -5.54 -3.14 13.01
C ALA A 66 -7.01 -3.08 12.54
N ASP A 67 -7.34 -2.26 11.54
CA ASP A 67 -8.71 -1.99 11.10
C ASP A 67 -9.14 -2.91 9.94
N ALA A 68 -9.16 -4.22 10.20
CA ALA A 68 -9.52 -5.23 9.21
C ALA A 68 -11.00 -5.19 8.79
N ASP A 69 -11.86 -4.51 9.57
CA ASP A 69 -13.28 -4.34 9.24
C ASP A 69 -13.47 -3.35 8.08
N ARG A 70 -12.59 -2.34 7.96
CA ARG A 70 -12.66 -1.32 6.91
C ARG A 70 -11.59 -1.49 5.84
N LEU A 71 -10.49 -2.17 6.16
CA LEU A 71 -9.33 -2.39 5.28
C LEU A 71 -9.15 -3.88 5.03
N SER A 72 -9.74 -4.36 3.94
CA SER A 72 -9.67 -5.76 3.51
C SER A 72 -8.26 -6.14 3.02
N SER A 73 -7.82 -7.36 3.32
CA SER A 73 -6.59 -7.97 2.79
C SER A 73 -6.82 -8.78 1.50
N GLU A 74 -7.97 -8.62 0.85
CA GLU A 74 -8.27 -9.32 -0.42
C GLU A 74 -7.39 -8.83 -1.57
N CYS A 75 -7.11 -7.53 -1.64
CA CYS A 75 -6.18 -6.98 -2.60
C CYS A 75 -4.75 -7.21 -2.10
N LEU A 76 -4.02 -8.12 -2.75
CA LEU A 76 -2.68 -8.51 -2.29
C LEU A 76 -1.64 -7.41 -2.47
N ALA A 77 -1.71 -6.66 -3.56
CA ALA A 77 -0.65 -5.75 -3.97
C ALA A 77 -1.21 -4.57 -4.76
N VAL A 78 -0.48 -3.46 -4.72
CA VAL A 78 -0.82 -2.21 -5.43
C VAL A 78 -0.68 -2.33 -6.94
N THR A 79 0.02 -3.35 -7.44
CA THR A 79 0.19 -3.58 -8.88
C THR A 79 -1.18 -3.76 -9.54
N PRO A 80 -1.57 -2.88 -10.47
CA PRO A 80 -2.86 -2.98 -11.15
C PRO A 80 -3.06 -4.37 -11.77
N GLY A 81 -4.26 -4.95 -11.60
CA GLY A 81 -4.63 -6.28 -12.12
C GLY A 81 -4.13 -7.47 -11.30
N LEU A 82 -3.11 -7.32 -10.44
CA LEU A 82 -2.60 -8.43 -9.65
C LEU A 82 -3.62 -8.91 -8.60
N GLY A 83 -4.39 -7.99 -8.00
CA GLY A 83 -5.46 -8.35 -7.06
C GLY A 83 -6.54 -9.24 -7.68
N GLU A 84 -6.95 -8.96 -8.92
CA GLU A 84 -7.97 -9.72 -9.66
C GLU A 84 -7.47 -11.13 -9.99
N VAL A 85 -6.22 -11.24 -10.44
CA VAL A 85 -5.55 -12.52 -10.71
C VAL A 85 -5.46 -13.35 -9.42
N MET A 86 -5.00 -12.75 -8.32
CA MET A 86 -4.87 -13.42 -7.02
C MET A 86 -6.23 -13.87 -6.46
N SER A 87 -7.27 -13.04 -6.59
CA SER A 87 -8.63 -13.41 -6.20
C SER A 87 -9.12 -14.61 -6.99
N SER A 88 -8.87 -14.65 -8.30
CA SER A 88 -9.25 -15.78 -9.17
C SER A 88 -8.58 -17.08 -8.72
N PHE A 89 -7.29 -17.03 -8.34
CA PHE A 89 -6.59 -18.19 -7.76
C PHE A 89 -7.15 -18.59 -6.39
N ARG A 90 -7.45 -17.64 -5.50
CA ARG A 90 -8.01 -17.90 -4.17
C ARG A 90 -9.40 -18.55 -4.24
N SER A 91 -10.20 -18.15 -5.22
CA SER A 91 -11.54 -18.71 -5.46
C SER A 91 -11.51 -20.09 -6.15
N SER A 92 -10.33 -20.58 -6.55
CA SER A 92 -10.20 -21.93 -7.10
C SER A 92 -10.59 -22.98 -6.06
N PRO A 93 -11.34 -24.05 -6.43
CA PRO A 93 -11.73 -25.11 -5.51
C PRO A 93 -10.56 -25.91 -4.92
N THR A 94 -9.35 -25.74 -5.48
CA THR A 94 -8.11 -26.36 -4.98
C THR A 94 -7.26 -25.41 -4.14
N ALA A 95 -7.70 -24.17 -3.93
CA ALA A 95 -6.95 -23.19 -3.17
C ALA A 95 -6.98 -23.51 -1.66
N PRO A 96 -5.82 -23.49 -0.97
CA PRO A 96 -5.81 -23.59 0.48
C PRO A 96 -6.49 -22.35 1.08
N HIS A 97 -7.63 -22.53 1.74
CA HIS A 97 -8.29 -21.46 2.48
C HIS A 97 -7.48 -21.14 3.76
N THR A 98 -7.01 -19.91 3.89
CA THR A 98 -6.41 -19.40 5.13
C THR A 98 -7.44 -19.47 6.25
N ARG A 99 -7.12 -20.19 7.34
CA ARG A 99 -7.94 -20.17 8.56
C ARG A 99 -8.00 -18.74 9.11
N PRO A 100 -9.11 -18.34 9.75
CA PRO A 100 -9.16 -17.06 10.44
C PRO A 100 -8.03 -16.97 11.47
N PHE A 101 -7.38 -15.81 11.54
CA PHE A 101 -6.39 -15.53 12.57
C PHE A 101 -7.11 -15.62 13.92
N ALA A 102 -6.71 -16.57 14.77
CA ALA A 102 -7.25 -16.64 16.12
C ALA A 102 -6.84 -15.35 16.85
N ARG A 103 -7.82 -14.59 17.36
CA ARG A 103 -7.54 -13.53 18.34
C ARG A 103 -6.82 -14.19 19.52
N GLN A 104 -5.57 -13.80 19.76
CA GLN A 104 -4.91 -13.98 21.06
C GLN A 104 -5.39 -12.89 22.00
#